data_AF-A0A8H9G0G2-F1
#
_entry.id   AF-A0A8H9G0G2-F1
#
_cell.length_a   1.000
_cell.length_b   1.000
_cell.length_c   1.000
_cell.angle_alpha   90.00
_cell.angle_beta   90.00
_cell.angle_gamma   90.00
#
_symmetry.space_group_name_H-M   'P 1'
#
loop_
_entity.id
_entity.type
_entity.pdbx_description
1 polymer ?
#
loop_
_entity_poly.entity_id
_entity_poly.type
_entity_poly.pdbx_seq_one_letter_code
_entity_poly.pdbx_strand_id
1 'polypeptide(L)'
;MLISTQYSFGQLGTVKNNFFGHLEFNSADGRYTATLEKNFFNGLEFSDNARNTVTFEKNYLDRHMSGILSDNEMKVDFLKYLVRKYIRESGYRASHEIDILGKEIFEDNRGNSVESGVDIFGHEYYAEEGENGSISIKRNLDKSLTYTRNKFTATLKKDIFGVWVYNDNESGKIEFNQAAWNKMLERHRNERSILLFLVRQLTAFNQNEYYSDF
;
A
#
# COMPACT_ATOMS: atom_id res chain seq x y z
N MET A 1 -17.55 19.16 18.10
CA MET A 1 -18.04 17.96 18.79
C MET A 1 -18.11 16.85 17.76
N LEU A 2 -17.07 16.00 17.68
CA LEU A 2 -16.99 14.89 16.74
C LEU A 2 -17.65 13.67 17.39
N ILE A 3 -18.83 13.28 16.92
CA ILE A 3 -19.48 12.04 17.34
C ILE A 3 -18.87 10.92 16.48
N SER A 4 -17.85 10.23 17.01
CA SER A 4 -17.40 8.98 16.42
C SER A 4 -18.36 7.87 16.84
N THR A 5 -19.44 7.66 16.07
CA THR A 5 -20.25 6.45 16.21
C THR A 5 -19.45 5.26 15.70
N GLN A 6 -18.80 4.54 16.61
CA GLN A 6 -18.30 3.18 16.36
C GLN A 6 -19.52 2.26 16.20
N TYR A 7 -19.98 2.07 14.96
CA TYR A 7 -20.94 1.01 14.67
C TYR A 7 -20.22 -0.35 14.77
N SER A 8 -20.68 -1.21 15.68
CA SER A 8 -20.28 -2.61 15.68
C SER A 8 -20.70 -3.26 14.35
N PHE A 9 -19.88 -4.13 13.74
CA PHE A 9 -20.19 -4.68 12.41
C PHE A 9 -21.53 -5.43 12.33
N GLY A 10 -21.98 -6.02 13.45
CA GLY A 10 -23.30 -6.66 13.54
C GLY A 10 -24.48 -5.70 13.35
N GLN A 11 -24.27 -4.38 13.44
CA GLN A 11 -25.28 -3.36 13.12
C GLN A 11 -25.24 -2.95 11.64
N LEU A 12 -24.17 -3.26 10.91
CA LEU A 12 -24.02 -2.89 9.49
C LEU A 12 -24.76 -3.86 8.57
N GLY A 13 -24.78 -5.15 8.87
CA GLY A 13 -25.42 -6.16 8.02
C GLY A 13 -25.03 -7.60 8.32
N THR A 14 -25.45 -8.52 7.45
CA THR A 14 -25.17 -9.96 7.58
C THR A 14 -24.34 -10.47 6.41
N VAL A 15 -23.43 -11.41 6.69
CA VAL A 15 -22.66 -12.14 5.67
C VAL A 15 -23.16 -13.58 5.59
N LYS A 16 -23.38 -14.10 4.38
CA LYS A 16 -23.82 -15.47 4.13
C LYS A 16 -23.12 -16.04 2.91
N ASN A 17 -23.02 -17.37 2.82
CA ASN A 17 -22.63 -18.05 1.59
C ASN A 17 -23.84 -18.19 0.66
N ASN A 18 -23.67 -17.94 -0.62
CA ASN A 18 -24.66 -18.24 -1.65
C ASN A 18 -24.53 -19.69 -2.15
N PHE A 19 -25.39 -20.07 -3.09
CA PHE A 19 -25.44 -21.45 -3.63
C PHE A 19 -24.13 -21.89 -4.29
N PHE A 20 -23.32 -20.96 -4.78
CA PHE A 20 -22.02 -21.21 -5.41
C PHE A 20 -20.85 -21.16 -4.42
N GLY A 21 -21.13 -20.97 -3.13
CA GLY A 21 -20.12 -20.82 -2.08
C GLY A 21 -19.40 -19.48 -2.11
N HIS A 22 -19.99 -18.46 -2.73
CA HIS A 22 -19.50 -17.09 -2.70
C HIS A 22 -20.07 -16.37 -1.47
N LEU A 23 -19.33 -15.40 -0.93
CA LEU A 23 -19.81 -14.63 0.20
C LEU A 23 -20.64 -13.44 -0.28
N GLU A 24 -21.80 -13.25 0.33
CA GLU A 24 -22.69 -12.14 0.10
C GLU A 24 -22.89 -11.36 1.40
N PHE A 25 -22.73 -10.05 1.33
CA PHE A 25 -23.09 -9.09 2.37
C PHE A 25 -24.39 -8.39 2.01
N ASN A 26 -25.28 -8.25 2.99
CA ASN A 26 -26.49 -7.44 2.89
C ASN A 26 -26.54 -6.49 4.09
N SER A 27 -26.69 -5.18 3.84
CA SER A 27 -26.83 -4.21 4.90
C SER A 27 -28.11 -4.41 5.71
N ALA A 28 -28.11 -3.94 6.96
CA ALA A 28 -29.27 -4.09 7.85
C ALA A 28 -30.55 -3.42 7.31
N ASP A 29 -30.41 -2.35 6.52
CA ASP A 29 -31.50 -1.65 5.84
C ASP A 29 -31.83 -2.22 4.43
N GLY A 30 -31.07 -3.22 3.98
CA GLY A 30 -31.21 -3.88 2.68
C GLY A 30 -30.83 -3.02 1.46
N ARG A 31 -30.27 -1.83 1.65
CA ARG A 31 -29.94 -0.91 0.54
C ARG A 31 -28.59 -1.17 -0.11
N TYR A 32 -27.66 -1.79 0.61
CA TYR A 32 -26.32 -2.08 0.12
C TYR A 32 -26.08 -3.58 0.12
N THR A 33 -25.61 -4.09 -1.01
CA THR A 33 -25.23 -5.49 -1.17
C THR A 33 -23.86 -5.59 -1.80
N ALA A 34 -23.07 -6.55 -1.35
CA ALA A 34 -21.74 -6.80 -1.89
C ALA A 34 -21.43 -8.29 -1.94
N THR A 35 -20.55 -8.70 -2.84
CA THR A 35 -20.08 -10.07 -2.98
C THR A 35 -18.57 -10.14 -2.90
N LEU A 36 -18.05 -11.27 -2.42
CA LEU A 36 -16.65 -11.66 -2.54
C LEU A 36 -16.60 -13.08 -3.12
N GLU A 37 -16.06 -13.17 -4.32
CA GLU A 37 -16.14 -14.37 -5.15
C GLU A 37 -14.76 -14.81 -5.62
N LYS A 38 -14.61 -16.09 -5.94
CA LYS A 38 -13.38 -16.59 -6.55
C LYS A 38 -13.45 -16.38 -8.05
N ASN A 39 -12.47 -15.68 -8.63
CA ASN A 39 -12.44 -15.42 -10.07
C ASN A 39 -11.82 -16.60 -10.86
N PHE A 40 -11.84 -16.50 -12.19
CA PHE A 40 -11.32 -17.52 -13.11
C PHE A 40 -9.84 -17.89 -12.87
N PHE A 41 -9.04 -16.94 -12.38
CA PHE A 41 -7.61 -17.13 -12.11
C PHE A 41 -7.30 -17.56 -10.67
N ASN A 42 -8.31 -18.04 -9.94
CA ASN A 42 -8.22 -18.42 -8.53
C ASN A 42 -7.87 -17.28 -7.56
N GLY A 43 -8.00 -16.03 -7.99
CA GLY A 43 -7.99 -14.86 -7.12
C GLY A 43 -9.35 -14.61 -6.47
N LEU A 44 -9.49 -13.46 -5.82
CA LEU A 44 -10.76 -12.97 -5.26
C LEU A 44 -11.21 -11.72 -5.98
N GLU A 45 -12.52 -11.58 -6.19
CA GLU A 45 -13.14 -10.40 -6.76
C GLU A 45 -14.25 -9.92 -5.82
N PHE A 46 -14.16 -8.64 -5.44
CA PHE A 46 -15.20 -7.94 -4.71
C PHE A 46 -16.06 -7.14 -5.68
N SER A 47 -17.38 -7.20 -5.50
CA SER A 47 -18.30 -6.35 -6.24
C SER A 47 -19.44 -5.87 -5.35
N ASP A 48 -20.05 -4.72 -5.65
CA ASP A 48 -21.22 -4.24 -4.93
C ASP A 48 -22.30 -3.60 -5.82
N ASN A 49 -23.46 -3.31 -5.23
CA ASN A 49 -24.57 -2.69 -5.94
C ASN A 49 -24.37 -1.20 -6.27
N ALA A 50 -23.27 -0.59 -5.80
CA ALA A 50 -22.81 0.74 -6.21
C ALA A 50 -21.85 0.68 -7.42
N ARG A 51 -21.71 -0.50 -8.04
CA ARG A 51 -20.85 -0.77 -9.21
C ARG A 51 -19.36 -0.64 -8.90
N ASN A 52 -18.97 -0.83 -7.64
CA ASN A 52 -17.57 -0.96 -7.30
C ASN A 52 -17.08 -2.38 -7.64
N THR A 53 -15.84 -2.52 -8.09
CA THR A 53 -15.20 -3.81 -8.39
C THR A 53 -13.74 -3.78 -7.98
N VAL A 54 -13.28 -4.72 -7.16
CA VAL A 54 -11.87 -4.81 -6.77
C VAL A 54 -11.36 -6.23 -6.93
N THR A 55 -10.29 -6.39 -7.71
CA THR A 55 -9.72 -7.71 -8.03
C THR A 55 -8.42 -7.91 -7.29
N PHE A 56 -8.27 -9.09 -6.68
CA PHE A 56 -7.06 -9.54 -6.01
C PHE A 56 -6.57 -10.81 -6.69
N GLU A 57 -5.41 -10.73 -7.34
CA GLU A 57 -4.79 -11.86 -8.00
C GLU A 57 -4.30 -12.89 -6.97
N LYS A 58 -4.18 -14.16 -7.39
CA LYS A 58 -3.80 -15.25 -6.48
C LYS A 58 -2.44 -15.00 -5.83
N ASN A 59 -1.45 -14.58 -6.60
CA ASN A 59 -0.09 -14.36 -6.08
C ASN A 59 -0.06 -13.23 -5.04
N TYR A 60 -0.86 -12.18 -5.25
CA TYR A 60 -1.07 -11.11 -4.25
C TYR A 60 -1.64 -11.67 -2.95
N LEU A 61 -2.71 -12.46 -3.04
CA LEU A 61 -3.33 -13.09 -1.87
C LEU A 61 -2.39 -14.06 -1.15
N ASP A 62 -1.61 -14.86 -1.88
CA ASP A 62 -0.67 -15.80 -1.26
C ASP A 62 0.44 -15.10 -0.48
N ARG A 63 0.91 -13.94 -0.96
CA ARG A 63 1.96 -13.13 -0.32
C ARG A 63 1.45 -12.40 0.92
N HIS A 64 0.31 -11.74 0.83
CA HIS A 64 -0.17 -10.81 1.86
C HIS A 64 -1.26 -11.38 2.77
N MET A 65 -1.99 -12.38 2.29
CA MET A 65 -3.16 -12.96 2.95
C MET A 65 -3.10 -14.49 2.89
N SER A 66 -1.93 -15.06 3.20
CA SER A 66 -1.67 -16.48 3.04
C SER A 66 -2.74 -17.35 3.71
N GLY A 67 -3.30 -18.31 2.95
CA GLY A 67 -4.37 -19.20 3.43
C GLY A 67 -5.80 -18.66 3.27
N ILE A 68 -5.99 -17.38 2.88
CA ILE A 68 -7.33 -16.78 2.72
C ILE A 68 -8.21 -17.58 1.75
N LEU A 69 -7.65 -18.15 0.69
CA LEU A 69 -8.43 -18.90 -0.31
C LEU A 69 -9.09 -20.16 0.26
N SER A 70 -8.55 -20.74 1.32
CA SER A 70 -9.08 -21.92 2.02
C SER A 70 -9.86 -21.60 3.28
N ASP A 71 -9.68 -20.41 3.86
CA ASP A 71 -10.27 -20.04 5.15
C ASP A 71 -11.50 -19.14 4.97
N ASN A 72 -12.67 -19.68 5.31
CA ASN A 72 -13.93 -18.95 5.19
C ASN A 72 -14.06 -17.80 6.19
N GLU A 73 -13.49 -17.92 7.40
CA GLU A 73 -13.53 -16.87 8.41
C GLU A 73 -12.67 -15.67 7.98
N MET A 74 -11.47 -15.93 7.45
CA MET A 74 -10.62 -14.89 6.87
C MET A 74 -11.30 -14.19 5.69
N LYS A 75 -11.97 -14.92 4.79
CA LYS A 75 -12.72 -14.31 3.68
C LYS A 75 -13.88 -13.47 4.18
N VAL A 76 -14.59 -13.92 5.21
CA VAL A 76 -15.67 -13.15 5.82
C VAL A 76 -15.12 -11.83 6.34
N ASP A 77 -14.06 -11.84 7.15
CA ASP A 77 -13.48 -10.61 7.68
C ASP A 77 -12.88 -9.70 6.60
N PHE A 78 -12.32 -10.28 5.54
CA PHE A 78 -11.87 -9.52 4.38
C PHE A 78 -13.01 -8.84 3.63
N LEU A 79 -14.12 -9.55 3.37
CA LEU A 79 -15.33 -8.94 2.79
C LEU A 79 -15.84 -7.79 3.68
N LYS A 80 -15.84 -7.97 5.01
CA LYS A 80 -16.25 -6.91 5.94
C LYS A 80 -15.37 -5.67 5.83
N TYR A 81 -14.05 -5.86 5.67
CA TYR A 81 -13.11 -4.77 5.43
C TYR A 81 -13.42 -4.05 4.11
N LEU A 82 -13.61 -4.79 3.02
CA LEU A 82 -13.90 -4.21 1.69
C LEU A 82 -15.22 -3.44 1.69
N VAL A 83 -16.27 -3.97 2.32
CA VAL A 83 -17.54 -3.25 2.50
C VAL A 83 -17.31 -1.92 3.23
N ARG A 84 -16.60 -1.90 4.37
CA ARG A 84 -16.31 -0.64 5.08
C ARG A 84 -15.55 0.35 4.21
N LYS A 85 -14.58 -0.15 3.43
CA LYS A 85 -13.73 0.66 2.57
C LYS A 85 -14.52 1.29 1.42
N TYR A 86 -15.42 0.54 0.79
CA TYR A 86 -16.05 0.94 -0.47
C TYR A 86 -17.53 1.30 -0.39
N ILE A 87 -18.21 1.15 0.76
CA ILE A 87 -19.65 1.46 0.91
C ILE A 87 -20.03 2.90 0.56
N ARG A 88 -19.07 3.84 0.64
CA ARG A 88 -19.27 5.26 0.29
C ARG A 88 -18.83 5.60 -1.14
N GLU A 89 -18.30 4.63 -1.85
CA GLU A 89 -17.79 4.77 -3.21
C GLU A 89 -18.83 4.32 -4.23
N SER A 90 -18.69 4.81 -5.46
CA SER A 90 -19.55 4.41 -6.56
C SER A 90 -18.73 4.32 -7.84
N GLY A 91 -18.86 3.21 -8.57
CA GLY A 91 -18.14 2.97 -9.81
C GLY A 91 -16.62 2.85 -9.65
N TYR A 92 -16.09 2.65 -8.43
CA TYR A 92 -14.68 2.48 -8.18
C TYR A 92 -14.18 1.13 -8.71
N ARG A 93 -13.04 1.11 -9.39
CA ARG A 93 -12.42 -0.12 -9.87
C ARG A 93 -10.95 -0.14 -9.53
N ALA A 94 -10.47 -1.25 -8.99
CA ALA A 94 -9.05 -1.42 -8.70
C ALA A 94 -8.59 -2.88 -8.85
N SER A 95 -7.29 -3.06 -9.06
CA SER A 95 -6.65 -4.36 -9.19
C SER A 95 -5.38 -4.42 -8.36
N HIS A 96 -5.16 -5.56 -7.72
CA HIS A 96 -3.94 -5.91 -6.99
C HIS A 96 -3.33 -7.17 -7.61
N GLU A 97 -2.11 -7.06 -8.13
CA GLU A 97 -1.41 -8.09 -8.89
C GLU A 97 0.01 -8.30 -8.34
N ILE A 98 0.52 -9.53 -8.47
CA ILE A 98 1.94 -9.82 -8.37
C ILE A 98 2.36 -10.59 -9.61
N ASP A 99 3.15 -9.94 -10.45
CA ASP A 99 3.61 -10.51 -11.71
C ASP A 99 4.56 -11.71 -11.50
N ILE A 100 4.91 -12.36 -12.61
CA ILE A 100 5.78 -13.55 -12.61
C ILE A 100 7.21 -13.30 -12.11
N LEU A 101 7.65 -12.04 -12.06
CA LEU A 101 8.95 -11.62 -11.52
C LEU A 101 8.84 -11.18 -10.05
N GLY A 102 7.65 -11.28 -9.47
CA GLY A 102 7.37 -10.92 -8.09
C GLY A 102 7.18 -9.42 -7.87
N LYS A 103 7.08 -8.63 -8.94
CA LYS A 103 6.73 -7.21 -8.90
C LYS A 103 5.25 -7.07 -8.58
N GLU A 104 4.98 -6.28 -7.56
CA GLU A 104 3.65 -5.98 -7.07
C GLU A 104 3.11 -4.72 -7.75
N ILE A 105 1.88 -4.80 -8.21
CA ILE A 105 1.21 -3.78 -9.01
C ILE A 105 -0.17 -3.52 -8.39
N PHE A 106 -0.48 -2.26 -8.15
CA PHE A 106 -1.82 -1.77 -7.86
C PHE A 106 -2.18 -0.70 -8.87
N GLU A 107 -3.42 -0.73 -9.36
CA GLU A 107 -3.96 0.30 -10.23
C GLU A 107 -5.44 0.51 -9.92
N ASP A 108 -5.93 1.73 -10.09
CA ASP A 108 -7.36 2.05 -10.00
C ASP A 108 -7.87 2.93 -11.15
N ASN A 109 -9.19 3.00 -11.30
CA ASN A 109 -9.84 3.81 -12.32
C ASN A 109 -9.90 5.31 -12.02
N ARG A 110 -9.19 5.77 -10.98
CA ARG A 110 -8.97 7.19 -10.68
C ARG A 110 -7.59 7.65 -11.15
N GLY A 111 -6.79 6.76 -11.72
CA GLY A 111 -5.44 7.04 -12.20
C GLY A 111 -4.39 6.93 -11.11
N ASN A 112 -4.69 6.28 -9.98
CA ASN A 112 -3.67 5.93 -9.00
C ASN A 112 -3.02 4.61 -9.40
N SER A 113 -1.69 4.53 -9.28
CA SER A 113 -0.93 3.31 -9.48
C SER A 113 0.19 3.20 -8.46
N VAL A 114 0.50 1.96 -8.05
CA VAL A 114 1.65 1.66 -7.20
C VAL A 114 2.37 0.46 -7.80
N GLU A 115 3.69 0.56 -7.85
CA GLU A 115 4.56 -0.49 -8.32
C GLU A 115 5.70 -0.70 -7.31
N SER A 116 5.96 -1.94 -6.92
CA SER A 116 7.12 -2.24 -6.09
C SER A 116 7.68 -3.63 -6.35
N GLY A 117 8.97 -3.81 -6.08
CA GLY A 117 9.62 -5.09 -6.32
C GLY A 117 11.12 -4.98 -6.29
N VAL A 118 11.79 -5.92 -6.96
CA VAL A 118 13.24 -5.97 -7.11
C VAL A 118 13.58 -5.78 -8.58
N ASP A 119 14.49 -4.85 -8.88
CA ASP A 119 14.95 -4.59 -10.24
C ASP A 119 15.89 -5.69 -10.76
N ILE A 120 16.31 -5.58 -12.03
CA ILE A 120 17.21 -6.54 -12.67
C ILE A 120 18.61 -6.63 -12.03
N PHE A 121 18.95 -5.69 -11.13
CA PHE A 121 20.21 -5.65 -10.39
C PHE A 121 20.06 -6.14 -8.94
N GLY A 122 18.87 -6.63 -8.56
CA GLY A 122 18.61 -7.13 -7.22
C GLY A 122 18.28 -6.01 -6.22
N HIS A 123 17.94 -4.81 -6.69
CA HIS A 123 17.63 -3.67 -5.83
C HIS A 123 16.13 -3.47 -5.66
N GLU A 124 15.69 -3.31 -4.42
CA GLU A 124 14.30 -2.93 -4.13
C GLU A 124 13.97 -1.53 -4.67
N TYR A 125 12.76 -1.39 -5.20
CA TYR A 125 12.19 -0.11 -5.59
C TYR A 125 10.71 0.00 -5.21
N TYR A 126 10.23 1.23 -5.20
CA TYR A 126 8.84 1.61 -5.01
C TYR A 126 8.55 2.82 -5.90
N ALA A 127 7.42 2.82 -6.58
CA ALA A 127 6.90 3.93 -7.33
C ALA A 127 5.39 4.04 -7.11
N GLU A 128 4.90 5.26 -7.01
CA GLU A 128 3.49 5.58 -6.85
C GLU A 128 3.17 6.79 -7.70
N GLU A 129 2.05 6.72 -8.42
CA GLU A 129 1.48 7.84 -9.16
C GLU A 129 0.03 8.02 -8.73
N GLY A 130 -0.43 9.26 -8.65
CA GLY A 130 -1.81 9.58 -8.32
C GLY A 130 -2.10 11.08 -8.41
N GLU A 131 -3.28 11.47 -7.94
CA GLU A 131 -3.75 12.88 -8.02
C GLU A 131 -2.79 13.86 -7.33
N ASN A 132 -2.15 13.44 -6.24
CA ASN A 132 -1.23 14.27 -5.44
C ASN A 132 0.21 14.25 -5.99
N GLY A 133 0.41 13.64 -7.15
CA GLY A 133 1.68 13.56 -7.86
C GLY A 133 2.37 12.20 -7.73
N SER A 134 3.67 12.17 -8.03
CA SER A 134 4.44 10.92 -8.07
C SER A 134 5.47 10.82 -6.95
N ILE A 135 5.61 9.62 -6.39
CA ILE A 135 6.62 9.26 -5.39
C ILE A 135 7.45 8.11 -5.95
N SER A 136 8.77 8.15 -5.77
CA SER A 136 9.60 6.97 -6.04
C SER A 136 10.75 6.83 -5.06
N ILE A 137 11.13 5.58 -4.79
CA ILE A 137 12.31 5.22 -4.01
C ILE A 137 13.03 4.11 -4.75
N LYS A 138 14.32 4.29 -5.00
CA LYS A 138 15.14 3.27 -5.66
C LYS A 138 16.56 3.27 -5.12
N ARG A 139 17.22 2.12 -5.23
CA ARG A 139 18.67 2.00 -5.04
C ARG A 139 19.36 2.04 -6.40
N ASN A 140 20.30 2.97 -6.54
CA ASN A 140 21.10 3.14 -7.74
C ASN A 140 22.29 2.16 -7.77
N LEU A 141 22.94 2.05 -8.93
CA LEU A 141 24.11 1.19 -9.14
C LEU A 141 25.30 1.52 -8.21
N ASP A 142 25.45 2.79 -7.82
CA ASP A 142 26.46 3.24 -6.85
C ASP A 142 26.08 2.95 -5.39
N LYS A 143 25.03 2.15 -5.17
CA LYS A 143 24.41 1.82 -3.87
C LYS A 143 23.76 3.00 -3.16
N SER A 144 23.68 4.19 -3.76
CA SER A 144 22.91 5.30 -3.21
C SER A 144 21.41 5.02 -3.27
N LEU A 145 20.66 5.53 -2.30
CA LEU A 145 19.21 5.59 -2.37
C LEU A 145 18.78 6.96 -2.88
N THR A 146 17.76 6.99 -3.72
CA THR A 146 17.10 8.22 -4.18
C THR A 146 15.63 8.15 -3.83
N TYR A 147 15.12 9.24 -3.25
CA TYR A 147 13.70 9.51 -3.04
C TYR A 147 13.31 10.66 -3.96
N THR A 148 12.22 10.53 -4.70
CA THR A 148 11.62 11.62 -5.46
C THR A 148 10.17 11.80 -5.06
N ARG A 149 9.74 13.05 -4.91
CA ARG A 149 8.32 13.41 -4.80
C ARG A 149 8.05 14.64 -5.65
N ASN A 150 7.35 14.50 -6.77
CA ASN A 150 7.17 15.60 -7.72
C ASN A 150 8.52 16.24 -8.11
N LYS A 151 8.76 17.48 -7.69
CA LYS A 151 10.03 18.21 -7.92
C LYS A 151 11.06 18.03 -6.80
N PHE A 152 10.67 17.47 -5.65
CA PHE A 152 11.57 17.20 -4.55
C PHE A 152 12.42 15.97 -4.83
N THR A 153 13.70 16.03 -4.51
CA THR A 153 14.62 14.90 -4.63
C THR A 153 15.55 14.88 -3.43
N ALA A 154 15.65 13.71 -2.78
CA ALA A 154 16.60 13.44 -1.72
C ALA A 154 17.44 12.21 -2.05
N THR A 155 18.69 12.21 -1.60
CA THR A 155 19.65 11.13 -1.80
C THR A 155 20.29 10.74 -0.48
N LEU A 156 20.58 9.46 -0.30
CA LEU A 156 21.33 8.93 0.84
C LEU A 156 22.40 7.98 0.34
N LYS A 157 23.67 8.30 0.58
CA LYS A 157 24.81 7.50 0.12
C LYS A 157 25.97 7.54 1.09
N LYS A 158 26.79 6.49 1.05
CA LYS A 158 28.10 6.49 1.69
C LYS A 158 29.12 7.09 0.73
N ASP A 159 29.88 8.08 1.18
CA ASP A 159 30.95 8.67 0.39
C ASP A 159 32.23 7.81 0.40
N ILE A 160 33.26 8.28 -0.31
CA ILE A 160 34.55 7.58 -0.44
C ILE A 160 35.36 7.53 0.87
N PHE A 161 35.03 8.37 1.84
CA PHE A 161 35.67 8.40 3.17
C PHE A 161 34.89 7.56 4.20
N GLY A 162 33.79 6.94 3.77
CA GLY A 162 32.94 6.12 4.61
C GLY A 162 31.93 6.93 5.45
N VAL A 163 31.76 8.22 5.17
CA VAL A 163 30.76 9.09 5.81
C VAL A 163 29.42 8.92 5.09
N TRP A 164 28.34 8.82 5.85
CA TRP A 164 26.99 8.79 5.27
C TRP A 164 26.51 10.22 5.02
N VAL A 165 26.02 10.46 3.81
CA VAL A 165 25.60 11.77 3.34
C VAL A 165 24.15 11.69 2.89
N TYR A 166 23.30 12.47 3.56
CA TYR A 166 21.98 12.85 3.05
C TYR A 166 22.11 14.16 2.28
N ASN A 167 21.45 14.27 1.13
CA ASN A 167 21.37 15.51 0.38
C ASN A 167 20.03 15.62 -0.35
N ASP A 168 19.33 16.73 -0.16
CA ASP A 168 18.13 17.06 -0.93
C ASP A 168 18.24 18.42 -1.63
N ASN A 169 17.21 18.78 -2.40
CA ASN A 169 17.13 20.04 -3.13
C ASN A 169 16.38 21.18 -2.40
N GLU A 170 16.07 21.03 -1.10
CA GLU A 170 15.36 22.04 -0.30
C GLU A 170 16.15 22.44 0.98
N SER A 171 16.50 21.46 1.81
CA SER A 171 17.25 21.60 3.06
C SER A 171 18.78 21.46 2.91
N GLY A 172 19.24 20.90 1.79
CA GLY A 172 20.67 20.77 1.47
C GLY A 172 21.29 19.48 1.99
N LYS A 173 22.52 19.56 2.53
CA LYS A 173 23.38 18.40 2.84
C LYS A 173 23.54 18.18 4.35
N ILE A 174 23.40 16.93 4.79
CA ILE A 174 23.68 16.48 6.16
C ILE A 174 24.65 15.30 6.13
N GLU A 175 25.67 15.34 6.97
CA GLU A 175 26.66 14.27 7.12
C GLU A 175 26.51 13.56 8.45
N PHE A 176 26.64 12.23 8.43
CA PHE A 176 26.59 11.38 9.60
C PHE A 176 27.93 10.66 9.74
N ASN A 177 28.62 10.93 10.85
CA ASN A 177 29.74 10.10 11.26
C ASN A 177 29.26 8.67 11.61
N GLN A 178 30.19 7.73 11.71
CA GLN A 178 29.87 6.31 11.94
C GLN A 178 29.04 6.08 13.22
N ALA A 179 29.31 6.80 14.30
CA ALA A 179 28.60 6.63 15.57
C ALA A 179 27.14 7.10 15.48
N ALA A 180 26.90 8.27 14.85
CA ALA A 180 25.56 8.77 14.58
C ALA A 180 24.79 7.84 13.63
N TRP A 181 25.46 7.35 12.58
CA TRP A 181 24.88 6.42 11.62
C TRP A 181 24.47 5.09 12.26
N ASN A 182 25.32 4.51 13.13
CA ASN A 182 24.99 3.27 13.83
C ASN A 182 23.73 3.41 14.69
N LYS A 183 23.56 4.54 15.39
CA LYS A 183 22.33 4.84 16.15
C LYS A 183 21.09 4.93 15.25
N MET A 184 21.24 5.51 14.06
CA MET A 184 20.16 5.57 13.07
C MET A 184 19.78 4.16 12.59
N LEU A 185 20.76 3.31 12.29
CA LEU A 185 20.52 1.91 11.89
C LEU A 185 19.86 1.09 13.00
N GLU A 186 20.28 1.26 14.26
CA GLU A 186 19.65 0.56 15.40
C GLU A 186 18.15 0.89 15.50
N ARG A 187 17.81 2.18 15.32
CA ARG A 187 16.43 2.67 15.44
C ARG A 187 15.56 2.34 14.23
N HIS A 188 16.08 2.52 13.03
CA HIS A 188 15.31 2.45 11.79
C HIS A 188 15.54 1.16 11.00
N ARG A 189 16.43 0.28 11.45
CA ARG A 189 16.74 -1.05 10.91
C ARG A 189 17.47 -1.07 9.56
N ASN A 190 17.16 -0.16 8.65
CA ASN A 190 17.74 -0.14 7.31
C ASN A 190 17.83 1.29 6.72
N GLU A 191 18.63 1.43 5.66
CA GLU A 191 18.88 2.70 4.98
C GLU A 191 17.62 3.35 4.37
N ARG A 192 16.68 2.55 3.85
CA ARG A 192 15.42 3.05 3.28
C ARG A 192 14.57 3.73 4.35
N SER A 193 14.42 3.08 5.50
CA SER A 193 13.71 3.63 6.64
C SER A 193 14.39 4.89 7.20
N ILE A 194 15.72 4.96 7.17
CA ILE A 194 16.47 6.18 7.51
C ILE A 194 16.19 7.31 6.51
N LEU A 195 16.28 7.04 5.20
CA LEU A 195 15.98 8.03 4.16
C LEU A 195 14.57 8.60 4.32
N LEU A 196 13.57 7.72 4.48
CA LEU A 196 12.17 8.12 4.71
C LEU A 196 12.00 8.95 5.98
N PHE A 197 12.69 8.58 7.06
CA PHE A 197 12.70 9.38 8.29
C PHE A 197 13.29 10.77 8.05
N LEU A 198 14.44 10.88 7.39
CA LEU A 198 15.09 12.16 7.12
C LEU A 198 14.23 13.06 6.24
N VAL A 199 13.67 12.53 5.15
CA VAL A 199 12.73 13.27 4.30
C VAL A 199 11.57 13.82 5.14
N ARG A 200 10.95 12.99 5.99
CA ARG A 200 9.84 13.42 6.85
C ARG A 200 10.22 14.48 7.89
N GLN A 201 11.45 14.46 8.40
CA GLN A 201 11.90 15.44 9.40
C GLN A 201 12.34 16.76 8.78
N LEU A 202 12.89 16.72 7.56
CA LEU A 202 13.54 17.86 6.91
C LEU A 202 12.64 18.59 5.91
N THR A 203 11.50 18.00 5.56
CA THR A 203 10.51 18.60 4.69
C THR A 203 9.24 18.93 5.46
N ALA A 204 8.52 19.95 5.01
CA ALA A 204 7.20 20.29 5.54
C ALA A 204 6.07 19.44 4.91
N PHE A 205 6.37 18.23 4.39
CA PHE A 205 5.33 17.35 3.89
C PHE A 205 4.33 17.09 5.02
N ASN A 206 3.11 17.61 4.86
CA ASN A 206 2.08 17.55 5.89
C ASN A 206 1.89 16.11 6.35
N GLN A 207 1.82 15.91 7.67
CA GLN A 207 1.62 14.60 8.30
C GLN A 207 0.27 13.92 7.94
N ASN A 208 -0.56 14.55 7.10
CA ASN A 208 -1.89 14.09 6.71
C ASN A 208 -1.93 13.31 5.38
N GLU A 209 -0.80 13.18 4.65
CA GLU A 209 -0.76 12.51 3.34
C GLU A 209 -0.17 11.09 3.37
N TYR A 210 0.18 10.58 4.56
CA TYR A 210 0.67 9.22 4.76
C TYR A 210 -0.44 8.34 5.34
N TYR A 211 -1.33 7.85 4.48
CA TYR A 211 -2.09 6.62 4.71
C TYR A 211 -2.27 5.88 3.38
N SER A 212 -1.23 5.22 2.91
CA SER A 212 -1.40 3.88 2.35
C SER A 212 -0.81 2.94 3.39
N ASP A 213 -1.68 2.51 4.31
CA ASP A 213 -1.35 1.41 5.20
C ASP A 213 -0.97 0.21 4.33
N PHE A 214 0.22 -0.35 4.63
CA PHE A 214 0.64 -1.68 4.21
C PHE A 214 -0.49 -2.70 4.42
#